data_AF-A0A819ZG51-F1
#
_entry.id   AF-A0A819ZG51-F1
#
_cell.length_a   1.000
_cell.length_b   1.000
_cell.length_c   1.000
_cell.angle_alpha   90.00
_cell.angle_beta   90.00
_cell.angle_gamma   90.00
#
_symmetry.space_group_name_H-M   'P 1'
#
loop_
_entity.id
_entity.type
_entity.pdbx_description
1 polymer ?
#
loop_
_entity_poly.entity_id
_entity_poly.type
_entity_poly.pdbx_seq_one_letter_code
_entity_poly.pdbx_strand_id
1 'polypeptide(L)'
;MSSSSTTDSGKMKTDQKNTSSTIKVIGAGFGRTGTTSLKVALNMLGFKCYHMQETGKHPTHNELWIDAYEGKLTDYDLIFKDGKKLKNDPYIATCDWPSTAIWEQLIEKYPDAKVILTVRDAEGWYK
;
A
#
# COMPACT_ATOMS: atom_id res chain seq x y z
N MET A 1 -49.32 15.03 -36.83
CA MET A 1 -49.09 14.81 -35.38
C MET A 1 -48.97 13.30 -35.19
N SER A 2 -47.80 12.72 -35.46
CA SER A 2 -46.69 12.46 -34.53
C SER A 2 -47.07 11.52 -33.37
N SER A 3 -46.57 10.28 -33.41
CA SER A 3 -46.36 9.46 -32.21
C SER A 3 -45.32 8.36 -32.53
N SER A 4 -44.04 8.74 -32.47
CA SER A 4 -42.92 7.79 -32.40
C SER A 4 -42.79 7.30 -30.95
N SER A 5 -42.92 6.00 -30.73
CA SER A 5 -42.67 5.35 -29.45
C SER A 5 -41.18 5.10 -29.26
N THR A 6 -40.52 5.89 -28.42
CA THR A 6 -39.15 5.65 -27.97
C THR A 6 -39.18 4.64 -26.82
N THR A 7 -38.56 3.48 -27.02
CA THR A 7 -38.26 2.51 -25.96
C THR A 7 -37.08 3.01 -25.14
N ASP A 8 -37.32 3.33 -23.86
CA ASP A 8 -36.30 3.64 -22.86
C ASP A 8 -35.68 2.34 -22.33
N SER A 9 -34.52 1.96 -22.83
CA SER A 9 -33.72 0.86 -22.31
C SER A 9 -32.92 1.34 -21.10
N GLY A 10 -33.54 1.25 -19.93
CA GLY A 10 -32.92 1.49 -18.63
C GLY A 10 -31.61 0.71 -18.50
N LYS A 11 -30.49 1.44 -18.54
CA LYS A 11 -29.16 0.90 -18.35
C LYS A 11 -29.01 0.50 -16.89
N MET A 12 -28.97 -0.81 -16.61
CA MET A 12 -28.60 -1.34 -15.31
C MET A 12 -27.25 -0.76 -14.90
N LYS A 13 -27.23 -0.01 -13.80
CA LYS A 13 -25.98 0.37 -13.14
C LYS A 13 -25.43 -0.91 -12.52
N THR A 14 -24.41 -1.49 -13.16
CA THR A 14 -23.61 -2.51 -12.48
C THR A 14 -22.88 -1.82 -11.36
N ASP A 15 -23.20 -2.18 -10.12
CA ASP A 15 -22.39 -1.87 -8.94
C ASP A 15 -21.02 -2.51 -9.14
N GLN A 16 -20.11 -1.78 -9.79
CA GLN A 16 -18.70 -2.09 -9.74
C GLN A 16 -18.25 -1.85 -8.30
N LYS A 17 -18.30 -2.88 -7.46
CA LYS A 17 -17.44 -2.95 -6.28
C LYS A 17 -16.03 -2.77 -6.79
N ASN A 18 -15.51 -1.56 -6.60
CA ASN A 18 -14.16 -1.17 -6.94
C ASN A 18 -13.23 -2.19 -6.28
N THR A 19 -12.62 -3.10 -7.05
CA THR A 19 -11.60 -4.03 -6.57
C THR A 19 -10.29 -3.26 -6.36
N SER A 20 -10.37 -2.13 -5.67
CA SER A 20 -9.22 -1.33 -5.27
C SER A 20 -8.49 -2.12 -4.21
N SER A 21 -7.47 -2.86 -4.63
CA SER A 21 -6.55 -3.54 -3.73
C SER A 21 -5.94 -2.50 -2.79
N THR A 22 -6.32 -2.56 -1.52
CA THR A 22 -5.86 -1.67 -0.44
C THR A 22 -4.67 -2.32 0.28
N ILE A 23 -3.84 -1.52 0.95
CA ILE A 23 -2.95 -2.06 1.99
C ILE A 23 -3.80 -2.81 3.02
N LYS A 24 -3.36 -4.00 3.39
CA LYS A 24 -3.99 -4.91 4.37
C LYS A 24 -3.17 -5.05 5.64
N VAL A 25 -1.85 -4.88 5.55
CA VAL A 25 -0.94 -4.98 6.69
C VAL A 25 0.07 -3.82 6.67
N ILE A 26 0.17 -3.11 7.79
CA ILE A 26 1.15 -2.04 8.01
C ILE A 26 2.11 -2.48 9.11
N GLY A 27 3.37 -2.65 8.77
CA GLY A 27 4.46 -2.85 9.70
C GLY A 27 5.01 -1.50 10.15
N ALA A 28 4.81 -1.13 11.41
CA ALA A 28 5.29 0.12 12.00
C ALA A 28 6.66 -0.02 12.70
N GLY A 29 7.25 -1.22 12.67
CA GLY A 29 8.56 -1.49 13.27
C GLY A 29 9.69 -0.82 12.50
N PHE A 30 10.67 -0.29 13.23
CA PHE A 30 11.88 0.29 12.65
C PHE A 30 12.76 -0.80 12.03
N GLY A 31 13.62 -0.41 11.08
CA GLY A 31 14.66 -1.30 10.57
C GLY A 31 15.46 -1.91 11.73
N ARG A 32 15.96 -3.14 11.53
CA ARG A 32 16.67 -3.94 12.58
C ARG A 32 15.80 -4.52 13.70
N THR A 33 14.48 -4.37 13.64
CA THR A 33 13.54 -5.03 14.59
C THR A 33 12.99 -6.37 14.08
N GLY A 34 13.58 -6.95 13.03
CA GLY A 34 13.09 -8.20 12.41
C GLY A 34 12.23 -8.00 11.17
N THR A 35 12.25 -6.80 10.57
CA THR A 35 11.45 -6.44 9.39
C THR A 35 11.70 -7.34 8.17
N THR A 36 12.93 -7.79 7.93
CA THR A 36 13.23 -8.74 6.84
C THR A 36 12.51 -10.06 7.05
N SER A 37 12.51 -10.60 8.27
CA SER A 37 11.79 -11.84 8.59
C SER A 37 10.28 -11.64 8.49
N LEU A 38 9.77 -10.50 8.93
CA LEU A 38 8.36 -10.15 8.78
C LEU A 38 7.95 -10.09 7.30
N LYS A 39 8.73 -9.43 6.45
CA LYS A 39 8.52 -9.39 4.99
C LYS A 39 8.44 -10.79 4.40
N VAL A 40 9.37 -11.68 4.76
CA VAL A 40 9.37 -13.07 4.28
C VAL A 40 8.09 -13.79 4.71
N ALA A 41 7.72 -13.70 5.98
CA ALA A 41 6.49 -14.32 6.49
C ALA A 41 5.23 -13.79 5.80
N LEU A 42 5.12 -12.47 5.60
CA LEU A 42 4.01 -11.85 4.88
C LEU A 42 3.91 -12.33 3.44
N ASN A 43 5.04 -12.37 2.72
CA ASN A 43 5.08 -12.89 1.36
C ASN A 43 4.66 -14.38 1.30
N MET A 44 5.09 -15.20 2.25
CA MET A 44 4.67 -16.61 2.35
C MET A 44 3.16 -16.76 2.56
N LEU A 45 2.54 -15.82 3.27
CA LEU A 45 1.09 -15.77 3.50
C LEU A 45 0.32 -15.13 2.33
N GLY A 46 0.98 -14.77 1.23
CA GLY A 46 0.36 -14.13 0.07
C GLY A 46 0.19 -12.62 0.18
N PHE A 47 0.75 -12.00 1.22
CA PHE A 47 0.76 -10.54 1.38
C PHE A 47 2.04 -9.96 0.80
N LYS A 48 2.03 -9.64 -0.50
CA LYS A 48 3.18 -9.01 -1.16
C LYS A 48 3.58 -7.74 -0.42
N CYS A 49 4.77 -7.77 0.19
CA CYS A 49 5.20 -6.78 1.16
C CYS A 49 6.24 -5.81 0.59
N TYR A 50 5.94 -4.52 0.65
CA TYR A 50 6.90 -3.45 0.41
C TYR A 50 7.89 -3.38 1.58
N HIS A 51 9.16 -3.16 1.27
CA HIS A 51 10.26 -3.07 2.24
C HIS A 51 11.36 -2.17 1.67
N MET A 52 12.29 -1.67 2.48
CA MET A 52 13.44 -0.87 2.02
C MET A 52 14.20 -1.51 0.85
N GLN A 53 14.27 -2.84 0.77
CA GLN A 53 14.92 -3.55 -0.33
C GLN A 53 14.21 -3.38 -1.69
N GLU A 54 12.98 -2.87 -1.70
CA GLU A 54 12.19 -2.65 -2.90
C GLU A 54 12.42 -1.25 -3.49
N THR A 55 12.90 -0.26 -2.73
CA THR A 55 13.10 1.12 -3.22
C THR A 55 14.06 1.15 -4.42
N GLY A 56 15.18 0.43 -4.34
CA GLY A 56 16.16 0.33 -5.42
C GLY A 56 15.66 -0.41 -6.68
N LYS A 57 14.50 -1.08 -6.62
CA LYS A 57 13.90 -1.78 -7.78
C LYS A 57 12.98 -0.88 -8.60
N HIS A 58 12.60 0.28 -8.04
CA HIS A 58 11.61 1.18 -8.60
C HIS A 58 12.19 2.59 -8.71
N PRO A 59 12.69 3.00 -9.90
CA PRO A 59 13.43 4.25 -10.06
C PRO A 59 12.72 5.52 -9.57
N THR A 60 11.39 5.55 -9.61
CA THR A 60 10.55 6.70 -9.20
C THR A 60 10.21 6.71 -7.72
N HIS A 61 10.42 5.60 -6.99
CA HIS A 61 9.91 5.49 -5.62
C HIS A 61 10.62 6.41 -4.65
N ASN A 62 11.91 6.73 -4.87
CA ASN A 62 12.63 7.63 -3.97
C ASN A 62 11.97 9.00 -3.88
N GLU A 63 11.59 9.60 -5.02
CA GLU A 63 10.90 10.89 -5.07
C GLU A 63 9.51 10.81 -4.45
N LEU A 64 8.74 9.75 -4.76
CA LEU A 64 7.41 9.54 -4.18
C LEU A 64 7.46 9.38 -2.65
N TRP A 65 8.48 8.70 -2.13
CA TRP A 65 8.65 8.54 -0.68
C TRP A 65 9.07 9.84 0.01
N ILE A 66 9.85 10.69 -0.66
CA ILE A 66 10.15 12.04 -0.16
C ILE A 66 8.87 12.87 -0.10
N ASP A 67 8.09 12.93 -1.19
CA ASP A 67 6.82 13.65 -1.22
C ASP A 67 5.83 13.12 -0.17
N ALA A 68 5.81 11.81 0.05
CA ALA A 68 4.97 11.19 1.08
C ALA A 68 5.39 11.60 2.50
N TYR A 69 6.69 11.60 2.78
CA TYR A 69 7.23 12.03 4.08
C TYR A 69 6.98 13.53 4.34
N GLU A 70 7.06 14.36 3.31
CA GLU A 70 6.78 15.79 3.38
C GLU A 70 5.27 16.14 3.38
N GLY A 71 4.40 15.12 3.32
CA GLY A 71 2.93 15.31 3.28
C GLY A 71 2.41 15.88 1.95
N LYS A 72 3.23 15.91 0.90
CA LYS A 72 2.86 16.36 -0.45
C LYS A 72 2.14 15.28 -1.25
N LEU A 73 2.40 14.00 -0.95
CA LEU A 73 1.74 12.86 -1.59
C LEU A 73 0.56 12.36 -0.76
N THR A 74 -0.64 12.35 -1.35
CA THR A 74 -1.87 11.81 -0.74
C THR A 74 -2.39 10.53 -1.42
N ASP A 75 -1.85 10.22 -2.59
CA ASP A 75 -2.14 9.00 -3.35
C ASP A 75 -0.97 8.01 -3.30
N TYR A 76 -0.95 7.18 -2.26
CA TYR A 76 0.08 6.15 -2.08
C TYR A 76 -0.04 4.98 -3.06
N ASP A 77 -1.11 4.90 -3.86
CA ASP A 77 -1.20 3.88 -4.92
C ASP A 77 -0.12 4.09 -6.00
N LEU A 78 0.39 5.32 -6.14
CA LEU A 78 1.55 5.63 -6.98
C LEU A 78 2.81 4.83 -6.57
N ILE A 79 2.90 4.45 -5.28
CA ILE A 79 4.00 3.63 -4.74
C ILE A 79 3.61 2.14 -4.75
N PHE A 80 2.44 1.81 -4.20
CA PHE A 80 2.09 0.41 -3.94
C PHE A 80 1.59 -0.33 -5.19
N LYS A 81 1.13 0.39 -6.22
CA LYS A 81 0.66 -0.18 -7.50
C LYS A 81 1.55 0.17 -8.69
N ASP A 82 2.40 1.22 -8.58
CA ASP A 82 3.34 1.68 -9.60
C ASP A 82 2.77 1.58 -11.04
N GLY A 83 1.57 2.14 -11.21
CA GLY A 83 0.82 2.16 -12.46
C GLY A 83 0.72 0.80 -13.16
N LYS A 84 1.45 0.64 -14.29
CA LYS A 84 1.42 -0.56 -15.13
C LYS A 84 2.28 -1.71 -14.58
N LYS A 85 3.34 -1.41 -13.82
CA LYS A 85 4.35 -2.41 -13.45
C LYS A 85 3.87 -3.40 -12.40
N LEU A 86 3.06 -2.93 -11.45
CA LEU A 86 2.50 -3.78 -10.38
C LEU A 86 0.99 -3.93 -10.49
N LYS A 87 0.39 -3.56 -11.64
CA LYS A 87 -1.07 -3.58 -11.85
C LYS A 87 -1.72 -4.90 -11.45
N ASN A 88 -1.08 -6.02 -11.79
CA ASN A 88 -1.62 -7.36 -11.55
C ASN A 88 -1.08 -7.99 -10.24
N ASP A 89 -0.12 -7.35 -9.58
CA ASP A 89 0.53 -7.88 -8.39
C ASP A 89 1.02 -6.71 -7.50
N PRO A 90 0.09 -5.93 -6.93
CA PRO A 90 0.42 -4.75 -6.12
C PRO A 90 0.98 -5.16 -4.77
N TYR A 91 1.72 -4.25 -4.13
CA TYR A 91 2.04 -4.43 -2.72
C TYR A 91 0.77 -4.23 -1.89
N ILE A 92 0.44 -5.20 -1.04
CA ILE A 92 -0.72 -5.17 -0.13
C ILE A 92 -0.31 -5.23 1.34
N ALA A 93 0.99 -5.26 1.61
CA ALA A 93 1.58 -5.08 2.92
C ALA A 93 2.81 -4.18 2.82
N THR A 94 3.20 -3.59 3.95
CA THR A 94 4.42 -2.78 4.02
C THR A 94 5.10 -2.99 5.37
N CYS A 95 6.43 -2.90 5.43
CA CYS A 95 7.20 -2.81 6.66
C CYS A 95 8.58 -2.20 6.38
N ASP A 96 9.31 -1.84 7.43
CA ASP A 96 10.60 -1.15 7.33
C ASP A 96 10.50 0.25 6.70
N TRP A 97 11.65 0.92 6.62
CA TRP A 97 11.82 2.13 5.83
C TRP A 97 11.45 1.89 4.37
N PRO A 98 10.99 2.92 3.66
CA PRO A 98 10.59 4.24 4.16
C PRO A 98 9.17 4.26 4.77
N SER A 99 8.35 3.22 4.58
CA SER A 99 6.94 3.21 4.98
C SER A 99 6.69 3.42 6.48
N THR A 100 7.57 2.89 7.32
CA THR A 100 7.53 3.10 8.78
C THR A 100 7.60 4.58 9.16
N ALA A 101 8.19 5.45 8.34
CA ALA A 101 8.28 6.88 8.62
C ALA A 101 6.92 7.59 8.60
N ILE A 102 5.95 7.01 7.89
CA ILE A 102 4.62 7.60 7.65
C ILE A 102 3.49 6.66 8.09
N TRP A 103 3.74 5.83 9.10
CA TRP A 103 2.80 4.80 9.53
C TRP A 103 1.44 5.38 9.97
N GLU A 104 1.42 6.59 10.55
CA GLU A 104 0.19 7.28 10.96
C GLU A 104 -0.67 7.65 9.76
N GLN A 105 -0.08 8.27 8.73
CA GLN A 105 -0.78 8.63 7.49
C GLN A 105 -1.30 7.40 6.76
N LEU A 106 -0.56 6.28 6.82
CA LEU A 106 -0.98 5.02 6.23
C LEU A 106 -2.18 4.42 6.97
N ILE A 107 -2.25 4.52 8.31
CA ILE A 107 -3.42 4.07 9.08
C ILE A 107 -4.64 4.94 8.77
N GLU A 108 -4.47 6.25 8.68
CA GLU A 108 -5.55 7.17 8.29
C GLU A 108 -6.09 6.86 6.89
N LYS A 109 -5.21 6.56 5.94
CA LYS A 109 -5.59 6.20 4.56
C LYS A 109 -6.21 4.82 4.45
N TYR A 110 -5.71 3.85 5.20
CA TYR A 110 -6.10 2.44 5.12
C TYR A 110 -6.63 1.94 6.48
N PRO A 111 -7.82 2.42 6.92
CA PRO A 111 -8.34 2.15 8.26
C PRO A 111 -8.66 0.67 8.52
N ASP A 112 -8.87 -0.12 7.47
CA ASP A 112 -9.12 -1.56 7.57
C ASP A 112 -7.82 -2.39 7.67
N ALA A 113 -6.65 -1.78 7.49
CA ALA A 113 -5.38 -2.49 7.56
C ALA A 113 -5.05 -2.90 9.00
N LYS A 114 -4.50 -4.11 9.16
CA LYS A 114 -3.95 -4.55 10.45
C LYS A 114 -2.56 -3.96 10.64
N VAL A 115 -2.24 -3.56 11.87
CA VAL A 115 -0.94 -2.98 12.20
C VAL A 115 -0.11 -3.98 13.00
N ILE A 116 1.15 -4.14 12.61
CA ILE A 116 2.15 -4.97 13.31
C ILE A 116 3.29 -4.07 13.76
N LEU A 117 3.55 -4.01 15.06
CA LEU A 117 4.72 -3.36 15.61
C LEU A 117 5.72 -4.42 16.06
N THR A 118 6.80 -4.61 15.29
CA THR A 118 7.93 -5.43 15.72
C THR A 118 8.82 -4.63 16.65
N VAL A 119 9.15 -5.21 17.80
CA VAL A 119 9.99 -4.58 18.82
C VAL A 119 11.23 -5.40 19.10
N ARG A 120 12.27 -4.72 19.56
CA ARG A 120 13.50 -5.30 20.09
C ARG A 120 13.92 -4.47 21.30
N ASP A 121 14.66 -5.08 22.21
CA ASP A 121 15.42 -4.33 23.23
C ASP A 121 16.23 -3.18 22.58
N ALA A 122 16.21 -2.01 23.22
CA ALA A 122 16.78 -0.80 22.64
C ALA A 122 18.30 -0.89 22.46
N GLU A 123 19.02 -1.47 23.42
CA GLU A 123 20.46 -1.69 23.29
C GLU A 123 20.77 -2.70 22.18
N GLY A 124 19.98 -3.78 22.11
CA GLY A 124 20.10 -4.78 21.05
C GLY A 124 19.68 -4.27 19.66
N TRP A 125 18.94 -3.17 19.58
CA TRP A 125 18.60 -2.49 18.32
C TRP A 125 19.71 -1.56 17.84
N TYR A 126 20.36 -0.85 18.79
CA TYR A 126 21.43 0.11 18.49
C TYR A 126 22.75 -0.57 18.06
N LYS A 127 23.07 -1.73 18.66
CA LYS A 127 24.26 -2.54 18.34
C LYS A 127 24.08 -3.28 17.00
#